data_AF-A0AAD5W4Y7-F1
#
_entry.id   AF-A0AAD5W4Y7-F1
#
_cell.length_a   1.000
_cell.length_b   1.000
_cell.length_c   1.000
_cell.angle_alpha   90.00
_cell.angle_beta   90.00
_cell.angle_gamma   90.00
#
_symmetry.space_group_name_H-M   'P 1'
#
loop_
_entity.id
_entity.type
_entity.pdbx_description
1 polymer ?
#
loop_
_entity_poly.entity_id
_entity_poly.type
_entity_poly.pdbx_seq_one_letter_code
_entity_poly.pdbx_strand_id
1 'polypeptide(L)'
;MEFLKKLRPPVSFNKRFLGIARASPKPSSSTVQPKPIIQFRPLGLPLNLFIIYVTSSINSIIVLLLSLLDLGYLSIWTIPPVSFFTIVSHFAFLFLVHAPRSESAPSYFSTVIVCVYILAAAWFIASIAALVVAGLADKWKWNLDVLDDSGGAATVGSQIAQVLFSWVEIGLLVAFGFIGHRQVIDEGEPESWRPPIQEQDKSIVGLSTVVFDSRENQAGEEANTKHTKQVRANSSPNVL
;
A
#
# COMPACT_ATOMS: atom_id res chain seq x y z
N MET A 1 -26.30 38.51 -37.46
CA MET A 1 -25.91 39.09 -36.16
C MET A 1 -24.40 38.90 -35.99
N GLU A 2 -23.59 39.44 -36.88
CA GLU A 2 -22.81 40.65 -36.55
C GLU A 2 -23.53 41.60 -35.59
N PHE A 3 -22.90 41.91 -34.46
CA PHE A 3 -22.75 43.28 -33.94
C PHE A 3 -21.78 43.27 -32.74
N LEU A 4 -20.63 43.94 -32.92
CA LEU A 4 -19.80 44.56 -31.87
C LEU A 4 -18.94 43.59 -31.03
N LYS A 5 -17.64 43.35 -31.30
CA LYS A 5 -16.52 44.30 -31.50
C LYS A 5 -16.50 45.44 -30.47
N LYS A 6 -15.30 45.72 -29.95
CA LYS A 6 -14.85 46.92 -29.22
C LYS A 6 -15.23 46.95 -27.72
N LEU A 7 -14.33 47.12 -26.74
CA LEU A 7 -13.06 47.82 -26.68
C LEU A 7 -12.13 47.27 -25.57
N ARG A 8 -10.84 47.18 -25.89
CA ARG A 8 -9.71 47.17 -24.95
C ARG A 8 -9.63 48.53 -24.21
N PRO A 9 -8.91 48.64 -23.08
CA PRO A 9 -7.51 49.01 -23.25
C PRO A 9 -6.54 48.24 -22.32
N PRO A 10 -5.25 48.18 -22.71
CA PRO A 10 -4.17 47.72 -21.84
C PRO A 10 -3.71 48.88 -20.96
N VAL A 11 -3.59 48.67 -19.65
CA VAL A 11 -2.92 49.66 -18.79
C VAL A 11 -1.45 49.28 -18.69
N SER A 12 -0.63 49.96 -19.47
CA SER A 12 0.81 50.06 -19.26
C SER A 12 1.07 50.92 -18.03
N PHE A 13 1.66 50.37 -16.97
CA PHE A 13 2.25 51.16 -15.90
C PHE A 13 3.77 51.13 -16.06
N ASN A 14 4.29 52.11 -16.80
CA ASN A 14 5.70 52.44 -16.78
C ASN A 14 5.89 53.58 -15.77
N LYS A 15 6.42 53.26 -14.59
CA LYS A 15 6.97 54.24 -13.66
C LYS A 15 8.42 53.87 -13.34
N ARG A 16 9.31 54.18 -14.30
CA ARG A 16 10.62 54.74 -13.96
C ARG A 16 10.35 56.03 -13.21
N PHE A 17 10.69 56.13 -11.93
CA PHE A 17 11.19 57.37 -11.35
C PHE A 17 11.91 57.11 -10.02
N LEU A 18 13.15 57.61 -9.99
CA LEU A 18 13.96 58.02 -8.85
C LEU A 18 14.56 56.94 -7.95
N GLY A 19 15.85 56.71 -8.20
CA GLY A 19 16.78 56.31 -7.16
C GLY A 19 16.83 57.36 -6.04
N ILE A 20 16.73 56.85 -4.82
CA ILE A 20 17.42 57.40 -3.66
C ILE A 20 18.15 56.20 -3.06
N ALA A 21 19.46 56.18 -3.23
CA ALA A 21 20.35 55.28 -2.52
C ALA A 21 20.26 55.60 -1.03
N ARG A 22 19.45 54.84 -0.30
CA ARG A 22 19.45 54.83 1.17
C ARG A 22 20.34 53.68 1.59
N ALA A 23 21.52 54.01 2.11
CA ALA A 23 22.38 53.06 2.80
C ALA A 23 21.63 52.56 4.04
N SER A 24 21.01 51.38 3.93
CA SER A 24 20.43 50.69 5.07
C SER A 24 21.56 50.01 5.86
N PRO A 25 21.59 50.16 7.20
CA PRO A 25 22.57 49.51 8.05
C PRO A 25 22.44 47.98 7.95
N LYS A 26 23.59 47.31 7.92
CA LYS A 26 23.77 45.86 7.97
C LYS A 26 22.87 45.26 9.08
N PRO A 27 21.85 44.44 8.77
CA PRO A 27 21.17 43.69 9.81
C PRO A 27 22.16 42.66 10.35
N SER A 28 22.47 42.78 11.65
CA SER A 28 23.16 41.74 12.41
C SER A 28 22.33 40.46 12.28
N SER A 29 22.91 39.46 11.59
CA SER A 29 22.33 38.14 11.40
C SER A 29 22.33 37.37 12.72
N SER A 30 21.38 37.66 13.60
CA SER A 30 20.88 36.64 14.51
C SER A 30 19.97 35.74 13.67
N THR A 31 20.56 34.70 13.09
CA THR A 31 19.82 33.59 12.47
C THR A 31 18.94 32.97 13.54
N VAL A 32 17.71 33.47 13.67
CA VAL A 32 16.63 32.75 14.33
C VAL A 32 16.42 31.53 13.45
N GLN A 33 17.04 30.42 13.84
CA GLN A 33 16.77 29.11 13.28
C GLN A 33 15.25 28.93 13.32
N PRO A 34 14.56 28.87 12.17
CA PRO A 34 13.12 28.65 12.18
C PRO A 34 12.89 27.34 12.93
N LYS A 35 12.12 27.42 14.02
CA LYS A 35 11.64 26.26 14.78
C LYS A 35 11.18 25.23 13.75
N PRO A 36 11.68 23.97 13.76
CA PRO A 36 11.26 22.98 12.80
C PRO A 36 9.75 22.83 12.96
N ILE A 37 9.01 23.40 12.02
CA ILE A 37 7.60 23.11 11.87
C ILE A 37 7.63 21.64 11.49
N ILE A 38 7.17 20.79 12.41
CA ILE A 38 6.85 19.41 12.13
C ILE A 38 5.78 19.49 11.04
N GLN A 39 6.21 19.51 9.78
CA GLN A 39 5.31 19.42 8.66
C GLN A 39 4.77 18.00 8.73
N PHE A 40 3.55 17.87 9.25
CA PHE A 40 2.79 16.63 9.15
C PHE A 40 2.75 16.29 7.66
N ARG A 41 3.54 15.28 7.28
CA ARG A 41 3.60 14.82 5.90
C ARG A 41 2.18 14.36 5.55
N PRO A 42 1.54 14.93 4.52
CA PRO A 42 0.21 14.51 4.14
C PRO A 42 0.24 13.01 3.87
N LEU A 43 -0.76 12.28 4.36
CA LEU A 43 -0.95 10.89 3.98
C LEU A 43 -0.92 10.81 2.44
N GLY A 44 -0.16 9.86 1.89
CA GLY A 44 -0.03 9.70 0.44
C GLY A 44 -1.36 9.35 -0.26
N LEU A 45 -2.36 8.90 0.49
CA LEU A 45 -3.70 8.65 -0.03
C LEU A 45 -4.63 9.85 0.20
N PRO A 46 -5.41 10.26 -0.81
CA PRO A 46 -6.56 11.13 -0.61
C PRO A 46 -7.48 10.61 0.49
N LEU A 47 -8.07 11.53 1.27
CA LEU A 47 -8.88 11.17 2.44
C LEU A 47 -9.97 10.14 2.13
N ASN A 48 -10.64 10.26 0.98
CA ASN A 48 -11.71 9.35 0.57
C ASN A 48 -11.20 7.92 0.39
N LEU A 49 -10.06 7.75 -0.28
CA LEU A 49 -9.43 6.44 -0.47
C LEU A 49 -8.90 5.89 0.86
N PHE A 50 -8.37 6.75 1.72
CA PHE A 50 -7.91 6.36 3.05
C PHE A 50 -9.06 5.84 3.93
N ILE A 51 -10.22 6.51 3.93
CA ILE A 51 -11.40 6.06 4.69
C ILE A 51 -11.85 4.69 4.19
N ILE A 52 -12.03 4.53 2.88
CA ILE A 52 -12.46 3.25 2.29
C ILE A 52 -11.47 2.14 2.64
N TYR A 53 -10.18 2.42 2.53
CA TYR A 53 -9.10 1.49 2.86
C TYR A 53 -9.15 1.04 4.33
N VAL A 54 -9.32 1.98 5.28
CA VAL A 54 -9.42 1.66 6.71
C VAL A 54 -10.69 0.85 6.99
N THR A 55 -11.81 1.23 6.40
CA THR A 55 -13.07 0.49 6.53
C THR A 55 -12.93 -0.94 5.99
N SER A 56 -12.33 -1.12 4.82
CA SER A 56 -12.06 -2.43 4.20
C SER A 56 -11.12 -3.27 5.07
N SER A 57 -10.08 -2.64 5.64
CA SER A 57 -9.15 -3.32 6.55
C SER A 57 -9.85 -3.83 7.81
N ILE A 58 -10.66 -3.00 8.46
CA ILE A 58 -11.43 -3.37 9.65
C ILE A 58 -12.45 -4.47 9.29
N ASN A 59 -13.16 -4.31 8.19
CA ASN A 59 -14.15 -5.27 7.73
C ASN A 59 -13.51 -6.65 7.45
N SER A 60 -12.39 -6.69 6.73
CA SER A 60 -11.64 -7.93 6.49
C SER A 60 -11.18 -8.62 7.78
N ILE A 61 -10.77 -7.86 8.81
CA ILE A 61 -10.41 -8.43 10.12
C ILE A 61 -11.66 -9.01 10.81
N ILE A 62 -12.77 -8.27 10.83
CA ILE A 62 -14.03 -8.75 11.42
C ILE A 62 -14.48 -10.03 10.72
N VAL A 63 -14.47 -10.05 9.39
CA VAL A 63 -14.86 -11.20 8.58
C VAL A 63 -13.95 -12.39 8.85
N LEU A 64 -12.63 -12.19 8.94
CA LEU A 64 -11.71 -13.25 9.31
C LEU A 64 -12.02 -13.79 10.70
N LEU A 65 -12.20 -12.94 11.71
CA LEU A 65 -12.54 -13.37 13.07
C LEU A 65 -13.86 -14.14 13.12
N LEU A 66 -14.90 -13.66 12.43
CA LEU A 66 -16.18 -14.37 12.31
C LEU A 66 -16.01 -15.72 11.62
N SER A 67 -15.15 -15.81 10.61
CA SER A 67 -14.86 -17.08 9.93
C SER A 67 -14.04 -18.05 10.79
N LEU A 68 -13.21 -17.57 11.71
CA LEU A 68 -12.47 -18.44 12.61
C LEU A 68 -13.33 -18.95 13.78
N LEU A 69 -14.37 -18.19 14.15
CA LEU A 69 -15.32 -18.56 15.21
C LEU A 69 -16.45 -19.46 14.72
N ASP A 70 -16.66 -19.54 13.41
CA ASP A 70 -17.75 -20.28 12.79
C ASP A 70 -17.17 -21.42 11.94
N LEU A 71 -17.67 -22.65 12.09
CA LEU A 71 -17.19 -23.83 11.36
C LEU A 71 -17.98 -24.11 10.08
N GLY A 72 -18.83 -23.20 9.62
CA GLY A 72 -19.59 -23.37 8.38
C GLY A 72 -18.72 -23.47 7.12
N TYR A 73 -19.31 -23.95 6.02
CA TYR A 73 -18.59 -24.19 4.77
C TYR A 73 -17.84 -22.94 4.25
N LEU A 74 -18.48 -21.78 4.34
CA LEU A 74 -17.91 -20.48 3.97
C LEU A 74 -16.65 -20.16 4.77
N SER A 75 -16.73 -20.42 6.07
CA SER A 75 -15.68 -20.20 7.04
C SER A 75 -14.48 -21.12 6.89
N ILE A 76 -14.62 -22.32 6.34
CA ILE A 76 -13.50 -23.26 6.26
C ILE A 76 -12.66 -22.99 5.01
N TRP A 77 -13.32 -22.79 3.86
CA TRP A 77 -12.65 -22.90 2.57
C TRP A 77 -12.50 -21.58 1.81
N THR A 78 -13.39 -20.63 2.06
CA THR A 78 -13.56 -19.48 1.16
C THR A 78 -13.20 -18.18 1.83
N ILE A 79 -13.80 -17.89 2.98
CA ILE A 79 -13.68 -16.59 3.64
C ILE A 79 -12.29 -16.37 4.26
N PRO A 80 -11.69 -17.31 5.02
CA PRO A 80 -10.39 -17.08 5.62
C PRO A 80 -9.28 -16.78 4.61
N PRO A 81 -9.09 -17.55 3.51
CA PRO A 81 -8.00 -17.26 2.58
C PRO A 81 -8.18 -15.91 1.90
N VAL A 82 -9.39 -15.58 1.44
CA VAL A 82 -9.63 -14.31 0.73
C VAL A 82 -9.51 -13.11 1.69
N SER A 83 -10.00 -13.23 2.93
CA SER A 83 -9.82 -12.20 3.98
C SER A 83 -8.36 -12.04 4.35
N PHE A 84 -7.62 -13.13 4.52
CA PHE A 84 -6.18 -13.11 4.81
C PHE A 84 -5.39 -12.42 3.69
N PHE A 85 -5.62 -12.79 2.43
CA PHE A 85 -4.97 -12.14 1.30
C PHE A 85 -5.32 -10.64 1.22
N THR A 86 -6.55 -10.27 1.57
CA THR A 86 -6.97 -8.87 1.62
C THR A 86 -6.21 -8.10 2.70
N ILE A 87 -6.11 -8.66 3.91
CA ILE A 87 -5.34 -8.08 5.02
C ILE A 87 -3.87 -7.91 4.63
N VAL A 88 -3.24 -8.96 4.06
CA VAL A 88 -1.84 -8.90 3.61
C VAL A 88 -1.66 -7.83 2.53
N SER A 89 -2.58 -7.76 1.56
CA SER A 89 -2.54 -6.76 0.48
C SER A 89 -2.67 -5.35 1.03
N HIS A 90 -3.58 -5.13 1.98
CA HIS A 90 -3.71 -3.89 2.71
C HIS A 90 -2.39 -3.51 3.38
N PHE A 91 -1.81 -4.37 4.23
CA PHE A 91 -0.51 -4.08 4.87
C PHE A 91 0.60 -3.78 3.86
N ALA A 92 0.66 -4.52 2.75
CA ALA A 92 1.62 -4.26 1.67
C ALA A 92 1.43 -2.87 1.05
N PHE A 93 0.19 -2.42 0.86
CA PHE A 93 -0.10 -1.06 0.36
C PHE A 93 0.32 0.01 1.35
N LEU A 94 0.04 -0.15 2.65
CA LEU A 94 0.53 0.80 3.66
C LEU A 94 2.04 0.91 3.65
N PHE A 95 2.73 -0.23 3.60
CA PHE A 95 4.19 -0.24 3.49
C PHE A 95 4.66 0.49 2.24
N LEU A 96 4.01 0.25 1.10
CA LEU A 96 4.40 0.83 -0.18
C LEU A 96 4.13 2.34 -0.26
N VAL A 97 3.04 2.84 0.32
CA VAL A 97 2.73 4.29 0.47
C VAL A 97 3.82 4.99 1.27
N HIS A 98 4.32 4.34 2.33
CA HIS A 98 5.34 4.92 3.19
C HIS A 98 6.76 4.72 2.65
N ALA A 99 6.98 3.74 1.77
CA ALA A 99 8.28 3.45 1.20
C ALA A 99 8.73 4.58 0.26
N PRO A 100 9.81 5.30 0.60
CA PRO A 100 10.30 6.38 -0.25
C PRO A 100 10.71 5.85 -1.63
N ARG A 101 10.47 6.67 -2.66
CA ARG A 101 10.82 6.35 -4.05
C ARG A 101 11.90 7.28 -4.56
N SER A 102 12.74 6.80 -5.47
CA SER A 102 13.57 7.70 -6.27
C SER A 102 12.68 8.50 -7.22
N GLU A 103 13.14 9.69 -7.62
CA GLU A 103 12.40 10.55 -8.57
C GLU A 103 12.21 9.87 -9.93
N SER A 104 13.16 9.00 -10.32
CA SER A 104 13.12 8.23 -11.56
C SER A 104 12.27 6.96 -11.47
N ALA A 105 11.83 6.54 -10.29
CA ALA A 105 11.02 5.35 -10.11
C ALA A 105 9.53 5.66 -10.30
N PRO A 106 8.77 4.76 -10.97
CA PRO A 106 7.34 4.93 -11.17
C PRO A 106 6.60 4.92 -9.83
N SER A 107 5.42 5.53 -9.80
CA SER A 107 4.63 5.63 -8.58
C SER A 107 4.08 4.26 -8.15
N TYR A 108 3.74 3.39 -9.11
CA TYR A 108 2.99 2.13 -8.92
C TYR A 108 1.55 2.30 -8.42
N PHE A 109 1.00 3.51 -8.42
CA PHE A 109 -0.38 3.75 -7.99
C PHE A 109 -1.38 2.98 -8.87
N SER A 110 -1.24 3.05 -10.19
CA SER A 110 -2.10 2.31 -11.13
C SER A 110 -2.02 0.79 -10.91
N THR A 111 -0.84 0.28 -10.57
CA THR A 111 -0.64 -1.14 -10.23
C THR A 111 -1.44 -1.54 -9.00
N VAL A 112 -1.44 -0.70 -7.96
CA VAL A 112 -2.26 -0.92 -6.75
C VAL A 112 -3.75 -0.97 -7.11
N ILE A 113 -4.22 -0.06 -7.96
CA ILE A 113 -5.63 -0.06 -8.41
C ILE A 113 -5.98 -1.36 -9.14
N VAL A 114 -5.12 -1.85 -10.03
CA VAL A 114 -5.32 -3.14 -10.72
C VAL A 114 -5.34 -4.30 -9.73
N CYS A 115 -4.42 -4.33 -8.76
CA CYS A 115 -4.42 -5.35 -7.71
C CYS A 115 -5.71 -5.36 -6.89
N VAL A 116 -6.25 -4.18 -6.56
CA VAL A 116 -7.54 -4.07 -5.85
C VAL A 116 -8.69 -4.63 -6.69
N TYR A 117 -8.72 -4.37 -8.00
CA TYR A 117 -9.72 -4.98 -8.89
C TYR A 117 -9.63 -6.50 -8.94
N ILE A 118 -8.41 -7.05 -9.01
CA ILE A 118 -8.19 -8.51 -8.97
C ILE A 118 -8.71 -9.08 -7.66
N LEU A 119 -8.44 -8.41 -6.54
CA LEU A 119 -8.91 -8.82 -5.21
C LEU A 119 -10.44 -8.76 -5.10
N ALA A 120 -11.06 -7.70 -5.62
CA ALA A 120 -12.52 -7.57 -5.69
C ALA A 120 -13.14 -8.71 -6.52
N ALA A 121 -12.54 -9.06 -7.66
CA ALA A 121 -12.98 -10.17 -8.49
C ALA A 121 -12.80 -11.52 -7.76
N ALA A 122 -11.70 -11.71 -7.04
CA ALA A 122 -11.48 -12.90 -6.22
C ALA A 122 -12.55 -13.06 -5.14
N TRP A 123 -12.87 -11.98 -4.41
CA TRP A 123 -14.00 -11.95 -3.46
C TRP A 123 -15.32 -12.31 -4.13
N PHE A 124 -15.64 -11.68 -5.26
CA PHE A 124 -16.89 -11.92 -5.97
C PHE A 124 -17.02 -13.39 -6.42
N ILE A 125 -16.00 -13.94 -7.07
CA ILE A 125 -15.99 -15.33 -7.52
C ILE A 125 -16.10 -16.29 -6.34
N ALA A 126 -15.34 -16.02 -5.27
CA ALA A 126 -15.36 -16.78 -4.04
C ALA A 126 -16.77 -16.81 -3.43
N SER A 127 -17.44 -15.66 -3.30
CA SER A 127 -18.81 -15.57 -2.78
C SER A 127 -19.83 -16.30 -3.66
N ILE A 128 -19.74 -16.20 -4.99
CA ILE A 128 -20.64 -16.93 -5.90
C ILE A 128 -20.40 -18.44 -5.82
N ALA A 129 -19.15 -18.90 -5.84
CA ALA A 129 -18.82 -20.32 -5.70
C ALA A 129 -19.33 -20.88 -4.38
N ALA A 130 -19.15 -20.14 -3.29
CA ALA A 130 -19.72 -20.43 -1.98
C ALA A 130 -21.24 -20.63 -2.01
N LEU A 131 -21.98 -19.70 -2.63
CA LEU A 131 -23.43 -19.78 -2.75
C LEU A 131 -23.88 -20.97 -3.61
N VAL A 132 -23.18 -21.23 -4.72
CA VAL A 132 -23.47 -22.38 -5.59
C VAL A 132 -23.23 -23.69 -4.84
N VAL A 133 -22.11 -23.84 -4.16
CA VAL A 133 -21.82 -25.06 -3.38
C VAL A 133 -22.82 -25.21 -2.24
N ALA A 134 -23.18 -24.15 -1.52
CA ALA A 134 -24.20 -24.21 -0.49
C ALA A 134 -25.58 -24.62 -1.05
N GLY A 135 -25.93 -24.17 -2.26
CA GLY A 135 -27.17 -24.55 -2.93
C GLY A 135 -27.19 -25.98 -3.51
N LEU A 136 -26.02 -26.51 -3.86
CA LEU A 136 -25.86 -27.87 -4.40
C LEU A 136 -25.55 -28.93 -3.32
N ALA A 137 -25.04 -28.50 -2.18
CA ALA A 137 -24.79 -29.37 -1.04
C ALA A 137 -26.08 -30.07 -0.64
N ASP A 138 -26.08 -31.41 -0.69
CA ASP A 138 -27.18 -32.21 -0.17
C ASP A 138 -27.53 -31.72 1.24
N LYS A 139 -28.83 -31.45 1.46
CA LYS A 139 -29.39 -30.85 2.69
C LYS A 139 -28.97 -31.53 4.00
N TRP A 140 -28.30 -32.68 3.94
CA TRP A 140 -27.93 -33.53 5.07
C TRP A 140 -26.48 -33.38 5.55
N LYS A 141 -25.54 -32.88 4.74
CA LYS A 141 -24.10 -32.84 5.13
C LYS A 141 -23.60 -31.50 5.66
N TRP A 142 -24.36 -30.43 5.39
CA TRP A 142 -24.00 -29.06 5.74
C TRP A 142 -25.17 -28.31 6.39
N ASN A 143 -26.13 -29.06 6.92
CA ASN A 143 -27.23 -28.48 7.68
C ASN A 143 -26.69 -27.94 8.99
N LEU A 144 -27.16 -26.76 9.42
CA LEU A 144 -26.73 -26.14 10.66
C LEU A 144 -26.97 -27.06 11.86
N ASP A 145 -28.05 -27.84 11.84
CA ASP A 145 -28.37 -28.84 12.86
C ASP A 145 -27.25 -29.89 13.02
N VAL A 146 -26.62 -30.31 11.92
CA VAL A 146 -25.52 -31.29 11.93
C VAL A 146 -24.22 -30.67 12.42
N LEU A 147 -24.00 -29.38 12.16
CA LEU A 147 -22.86 -28.64 12.71
C LEU A 147 -23.02 -28.35 14.21
N ASP A 148 -24.23 -28.02 14.65
CA ASP A 148 -24.57 -27.79 16.07
C ASP A 148 -24.40 -29.09 16.87
N ASP A 149 -24.89 -30.22 16.34
CA ASP A 149 -24.70 -31.56 16.91
C ASP A 149 -23.21 -31.99 16.97
N SER A 150 -22.36 -31.42 16.11
CA SER A 150 -20.92 -31.66 16.13
C SER A 150 -20.14 -30.77 17.12
N GLY A 151 -20.85 -29.95 17.90
CA GLY A 151 -20.27 -29.02 18.87
C GLY A 151 -19.69 -27.74 18.24
N GLY A 152 -20.07 -27.44 17.00
CA GLY A 152 -19.66 -26.23 16.30
C GLY A 152 -20.51 -25.02 16.70
N ALA A 153 -19.88 -23.86 16.95
CA ALA A 153 -20.58 -22.61 17.28
C ALA A 153 -21.25 -21.93 16.06
N ALA A 154 -21.48 -22.66 14.97
CA ALA A 154 -22.02 -22.12 13.73
C ALA A 154 -23.51 -21.81 13.88
N THR A 155 -23.88 -20.54 13.84
CA THR A 155 -25.29 -20.11 13.93
C THR A 155 -25.78 -19.57 12.59
N VAL A 156 -27.09 -19.60 12.35
CA VAL A 156 -27.72 -18.91 11.20
C VAL A 156 -27.25 -17.44 11.15
N GLY A 157 -27.17 -16.80 12.32
CA GLY A 157 -26.78 -15.40 12.44
C GLY A 157 -25.35 -15.13 12.01
N SER A 158 -24.39 -15.97 12.39
CA SER A 158 -22.98 -15.82 11.99
C SER A 158 -22.80 -16.05 10.49
N GLN A 159 -23.49 -17.03 9.91
CA GLN A 159 -23.48 -17.27 8.46
C GLN A 159 -24.08 -16.10 7.66
N ILE A 160 -25.22 -15.55 8.10
CA ILE A 160 -25.82 -14.36 7.48
C ILE A 160 -24.87 -13.17 7.59
N ALA A 161 -24.28 -12.93 8.76
CA ALA A 161 -23.34 -11.84 8.96
C ALA A 161 -22.13 -11.96 8.02
N GLN A 162 -21.55 -13.15 7.89
CA GLN A 162 -20.44 -13.40 6.98
C GLN A 162 -20.78 -13.11 5.52
N VAL A 163 -21.96 -13.51 5.05
CA VAL A 163 -22.42 -13.20 3.69
C VAL A 163 -22.56 -11.69 3.51
N LEU A 164 -23.21 -11.00 4.45
CA LEU A 164 -23.40 -9.54 4.38
C LEU A 164 -22.07 -8.79 4.38
N PHE A 165 -21.16 -9.12 5.30
CA PHE A 165 -19.86 -8.47 5.37
C PHE A 165 -18.96 -8.79 4.16
N SER A 166 -19.11 -9.97 3.54
CA SER A 166 -18.45 -10.30 2.28
C SER A 166 -18.92 -9.39 1.13
N TRP A 167 -20.23 -9.16 1.03
CA TRP A 167 -20.79 -8.23 0.03
C TRP A 167 -20.34 -6.78 0.27
N VAL A 168 -20.27 -6.36 1.54
CA VAL A 168 -19.71 -5.05 1.92
C VAL A 168 -18.25 -4.96 1.48
N GLU A 169 -17.43 -5.99 1.68
CA GLU A 169 -16.03 -5.99 1.26
C GLU A 169 -15.88 -5.85 -0.26
N ILE A 170 -16.67 -6.61 -1.03
CA ILE A 170 -16.71 -6.48 -2.49
C ILE A 170 -17.03 -5.03 -2.87
N GLY A 171 -18.05 -4.43 -2.26
CA GLY A 171 -18.43 -3.04 -2.51
C GLY A 171 -17.32 -2.04 -2.18
N LEU A 172 -16.61 -2.22 -1.06
CA LEU A 172 -15.50 -1.37 -0.64
C LEU A 172 -14.31 -1.47 -1.60
N LEU A 173 -13.92 -2.68 -1.98
CA LEU A 173 -12.80 -2.89 -2.92
C LEU A 173 -13.13 -2.34 -4.31
N VAL A 174 -14.36 -2.55 -4.81
CA VAL A 174 -14.81 -1.96 -6.08
C VAL A 174 -14.83 -0.44 -6.01
N ALA A 175 -15.33 0.14 -4.91
CA ALA A 175 -15.35 1.59 -4.72
C ALA A 175 -13.93 2.17 -4.66
N PHE A 176 -13.01 1.53 -3.93
CA PHE A 176 -11.61 1.92 -3.88
C PHE A 176 -10.97 1.89 -5.28
N GLY A 177 -11.12 0.78 -6.00
CA GLY A 177 -10.61 0.62 -7.35
C GLY A 177 -11.18 1.67 -8.30
N PHE A 178 -12.49 1.91 -8.25
CA PHE A 178 -13.17 2.88 -9.11
C PHE A 178 -12.74 4.33 -8.83
N ILE A 179 -12.69 4.75 -7.57
CA ILE A 179 -12.27 6.11 -7.21
C ILE A 179 -10.80 6.32 -7.56
N GLY A 180 -9.94 5.34 -7.27
CA GLY A 180 -8.52 5.41 -7.62
C GLY A 180 -8.29 5.42 -9.13
N HIS A 181 -9.02 4.59 -9.89
CA HIS A 181 -8.97 4.60 -11.35
C HIS A 181 -9.40 5.95 -11.92
N ARG A 182 -10.49 6.52 -11.41
CA ARG A 182 -10.96 7.84 -11.82
C ARG A 182 -9.90 8.92 -11.56
N GLN A 183 -9.21 8.84 -10.41
CA GLN A 183 -8.11 9.77 -10.12
C GLN A 183 -6.97 9.64 -11.13
N VAL A 184 -6.61 8.42 -11.55
CA VAL A 184 -5.60 8.22 -12.62
C VAL A 184 -6.04 8.84 -13.94
N ILE A 185 -7.33 8.74 -14.29
CA ILE A 185 -7.85 9.35 -15.53
C ILE A 185 -7.84 10.88 -15.44
N ASP A 186 -8.33 11.43 -14.32
CA ASP A 186 -8.57 12.87 -14.18
C ASP A 186 -7.26 13.66 -13.94
N GLU A 187 -6.33 13.10 -13.16
CA GLU A 187 -5.13 13.78 -12.67
C GLU A 187 -3.80 13.14 -13.12
N GLY A 188 -3.84 11.93 -13.69
CA GLY A 188 -2.64 11.12 -13.93
C GLY A 188 -2.18 10.37 -12.68
N GLU A 189 -0.96 9.81 -12.70
CA GLU A 189 -0.42 9.12 -11.52
C GLU A 189 -0.06 10.13 -10.41
N PRO A 190 -0.65 10.03 -9.21
CA PRO A 190 -0.39 10.98 -8.14
C PRO A 190 1.05 10.86 -7.63
N GLU A 191 1.91 11.81 -8.01
CA GLU A 191 3.31 11.83 -7.59
C GLU A 191 3.50 11.90 -6.07
N SER A 192 2.52 12.49 -5.38
CA SER A 192 2.47 12.67 -3.93
C SER A 192 2.10 11.41 -3.16
N TRP A 193 1.67 10.34 -3.84
CA TRP A 193 1.19 9.14 -3.15
C TRP A 193 2.32 8.32 -2.50
N ARG A 194 3.55 8.47 -3.00
CA ARG A 194 4.77 7.94 -2.40
C ARG A 194 5.80 9.05 -2.24
N PRO A 195 6.42 9.18 -1.06
CA PRO A 195 7.35 10.26 -0.82
C PRO A 195 8.62 10.10 -1.66
N PRO A 196 9.11 11.18 -2.31
CA PRO A 196 10.44 11.14 -2.90
C PRO A 196 11.51 11.04 -1.81
N ILE A 197 12.63 10.38 -2.10
CA ILE A 197 13.82 10.38 -1.23
C ILE A 197 14.31 11.83 -1.12
N GLN A 198 14.20 12.42 0.08
CA GLN A 198 14.74 13.76 0.35
C GLN A 198 16.27 13.70 0.33
N GLU A 199 16.95 14.77 -0.12
CA GLU A 199 18.43 14.76 -0.23
C GLU A 199 19.16 14.51 1.09
N GLN A 200 18.52 14.80 2.23
CA GLN A 200 19.03 14.47 3.56
C GLN A 200 19.00 12.95 3.84
N ASP A 201 18.02 12.22 3.31
CA ASP A 201 17.91 10.75 3.43
C ASP A 201 18.84 10.00 2.45
N LYS A 202 19.29 10.65 1.37
CA LYS A 202 20.28 10.05 0.45
C LYS A 202 21.57 9.67 1.18
N SER A 203 21.94 10.40 2.24
CA SER A 203 23.11 10.09 3.08
C SER A 203 22.95 8.80 3.91
N ILE A 204 21.72 8.49 4.36
CA ILE A 204 21.39 7.32 5.19
C ILE A 204 21.17 6.08 4.32
N VAL A 205 20.51 6.23 3.17
CA VAL A 205 20.31 5.14 2.19
C VAL A 205 21.64 4.80 1.50
N GLY A 206 22.48 5.80 1.19
CA GLY A 206 23.84 5.57 0.70
C GLY A 206 24.71 4.80 1.70
N LEU A 207 24.55 5.03 3.00
CA LEU A 207 25.25 4.26 4.03
C LEU A 207 24.74 2.81 4.12
N SER A 208 23.43 2.60 3.98
CA SER A 208 22.82 1.26 4.10
C SER A 208 23.12 0.38 2.88
N THR A 209 23.18 0.96 1.68
CA THR A 209 23.52 0.23 0.45
C THR A 209 25.00 -0.16 0.44
N VAL A 210 25.89 0.73 0.90
CA VAL A 210 27.33 0.44 1.06
C VAL A 210 27.59 -0.60 2.16
N VAL A 211 26.80 -0.61 3.24
CA VAL A 211 26.93 -1.62 4.31
C VAL A 211 26.43 -3.01 3.87
N PHE A 212 25.38 -3.09 3.05
CA PHE A 212 24.92 -4.35 2.47
C PHE A 212 25.92 -4.91 1.44
N ASP A 213 26.43 -4.08 0.52
CA ASP A 213 27.47 -4.49 -0.45
C ASP A 213 28.80 -4.87 0.24
N SER A 214 29.16 -4.19 1.35
CA SER A 214 30.38 -4.53 2.10
C SER A 214 30.24 -5.84 2.88
N ARG A 215 29.04 -6.19 3.36
CA ARG A 215 28.79 -7.48 4.02
C ARG A 215 28.77 -8.64 3.03
N GLU A 216 28.23 -8.44 1.84
CA GLU A 216 28.21 -9.48 0.81
C GLU A 216 29.62 -9.76 0.27
N ASN A 217 30.45 -8.71 0.11
CA ASN A 217 31.86 -8.88 -0.25
C ASN A 217 32.71 -9.50 0.87
N GLN A 218 32.46 -9.17 2.15
CA GLN A 218 33.19 -9.81 3.27
C GLN A 218 32.79 -11.28 3.49
N ALA A 219 31.53 -11.65 3.27
CA ALA A 219 31.09 -13.04 3.35
C ALA A 219 31.70 -13.92 2.23
N GLY A 220 31.90 -13.35 1.04
CA GLY A 220 32.63 -14.01 -0.04
C GLY A 220 34.12 -14.23 0.25
N GLU A 221 34.76 -13.27 0.93
CA GLU A 221 36.19 -13.32 1.23
C GLU A 221 36.54 -14.29 2.38
N GLU A 222 35.67 -14.42 3.39
CA GLU A 222 35.81 -15.43 4.46
C GLU A 222 35.55 -16.87 3.97
N ALA A 223 34.67 -17.06 2.97
CA ALA A 223 34.43 -18.38 2.37
C ALA A 223 35.66 -18.86 1.56
N ASN A 224 36.35 -17.95 0.87
CA ASN A 224 37.51 -18.27 0.05
C ASN A 224 38.77 -18.58 0.88
N THR A 225 38.93 -17.93 2.04
CA THR A 225 40.04 -18.23 2.97
C THR A 225 39.88 -19.57 3.70
N LYS A 226 38.65 -20.01 4.00
CA LYS A 226 38.40 -21.35 4.57
C LYS A 226 38.64 -22.47 3.55
N HIS A 227 38.28 -22.26 2.28
CA HIS A 227 38.51 -23.27 1.24
C HIS A 227 40.01 -23.46 0.94
N THR A 228 40.81 -22.39 1.01
CA THR A 228 42.25 -22.44 0.74
C THR A 228 43.04 -23.12 1.89
N LYS A 229 42.59 -22.98 3.15
CA LYS A 229 43.21 -23.67 4.29
C LYS A 229 42.91 -25.17 4.33
N GLN A 230 41.78 -25.62 3.77
CA GLN A 230 41.40 -27.03 3.78
C GLN A 230 42.12 -27.85 2.70
N VAL A 231 42.54 -27.23 1.59
CA VAL A 231 43.29 -27.91 0.52
C VAL A 231 44.76 -28.14 0.90
N ARG A 232 45.33 -27.34 1.82
CA ARG A 232 46.75 -27.46 2.22
C ARG A 232 47.04 -28.54 3.27
N ALA A 233 46.01 -29.14 3.87
CA ALA A 233 46.17 -30.14 4.94
C ALA A 233 46.18 -31.60 4.45
N ASN A 234 45.88 -31.88 3.17
CA ASN A 234 45.73 -33.25 2.65
C ASN A 234 46.85 -33.73 1.70
N SER A 235 47.95 -32.99 1.55
CA SER A 235 49.10 -33.48 0.78
C SER A 235 50.17 -34.09 1.70
N SER A 236 49.89 -35.29 2.24
CA SER A 236 50.94 -36.17 2.76
C SER A 236 51.66 -36.86 1.59
N PRO A 237 52.99 -36.85 1.52
CA PRO A 237 53.71 -37.64 0.51
C PRO A 237 53.75 -39.10 0.96
N ASN A 238 53.20 -39.99 0.13
CA ASN A 238 53.51 -41.41 0.17
C ASN A 238 54.99 -41.58 -0.17
N VAL A 239 55.78 -42.04 0.79
CA VAL A 239 57.13 -42.56 0.56
C VAL A 239 57.06 -44.07 0.78
N LEU A 240 57.33 -44.80 -0.29
CA LEU A 240 57.60 -46.24 -0.33
C LEU A 240 58.97 -46.55 0.29
#